data_AF-A0A916QV46-F1
#
_entry.id   AF-A0A916QV46-F1
#
_cell.length_a   1.000
_cell.length_b   1.000
_cell.length_c   1.000
_cell.angle_alpha   90.00
_cell.angle_beta   90.00
_cell.angle_gamma   90.00
#
_symmetry.space_group_name_H-M   'P 1'
#
loop_
_entity.id
_entity.type
_entity.pdbx_description
1 polymer ?
#
loop_
_entity_poly.entity_id
_entity_poly.type
_entity_poly.pdbx_seq_one_letter_code
_entity_poly.pdbx_strand_id
1 'polypeptide(L)' 'MIELMLIVMRTAYQYKLKPNKEQVSTIELWLDLLRRQYNYRLSERFSWWSENRCPLSACPLIMPIPQLRNNPDYYSQKKI' A
#
# COMPACT_ATOMS: atom_id res chain seq x y z
N MET A 1 -24.61 37.32 -16.41
CA MET A 1 -25.04 36.14 -17.21
C MET A 1 -23.90 35.58 -18.06
N ILE A 2 -23.18 36.40 -18.85
CA ILE A 2 -22.07 35.92 -19.69
C ILE A 2 -20.80 35.58 -18.88
N GLU A 3 -20.44 36.38 -17.86
CA GLU A 3 -19.31 36.06 -16.96
C GLU A 3 -19.50 34.79 -16.12
N LEU A 4 -20.72 34.54 -15.63
CA LEU A 4 -21.02 33.34 -14.83
C LEU A 4 -20.92 32.05 -15.67
N MET A 5 -21.28 32.12 -16.96
CA MET A 5 -21.21 30.99 -17.89
C MET A 5 -19.76 30.62 -18.26
N LEU A 6 -18.85 31.60 -18.32
CA LEU A 6 -17.42 31.38 -18.55
C LEU A 6 -16.71 30.72 -17.35
N ILE A 7 -17.15 31.00 -16.12
CA ILE A 7 -16.61 30.38 -14.90
C ILE A 7 -17.04 28.90 -14.79
N VAL A 8 -18.28 28.58 -15.14
CA VAL A 8 -18.83 27.21 -15.11
C VAL A 8 -18.22 26.31 -16.21
N MET A 9 -17.85 26.85 -17.37
CA MET A 9 -17.23 26.07 -18.45
C MET A 9 -15.77 25.67 -18.20
N ARG A 10 -15.08 26.24 -17.21
CA ARG A 10 -13.68 25.89 -16.92
C ARG A 10 -13.51 24.70 -15.97
N THR A 11 -14.54 24.27 -15.25
CA THR A 11 -14.44 23.20 -14.23
C THR A 11 -14.77 21.80 -14.75
N ALA A 12 -15.36 21.69 -15.95
CA ALA A 12 -15.69 20.42 -16.59
C ALA A 12 -14.59 19.89 -17.52
N TYR A 13 -13.47 20.60 -17.66
CA TYR A 13 -12.38 20.16 -18.53
C TYR A 13 -11.60 19.02 -17.87
N GLN A 14 -11.66 17.83 -18.49
CA GLN A 14 -10.86 16.69 -18.08
C GLN A 14 -9.45 16.83 -18.67
N TYR A 15 -8.46 17.04 -17.81
CA TYR A 15 -7.06 17.05 -18.20
C TYR A 15 -6.57 15.61 -18.35
N LYS A 16 -6.00 15.30 -19.53
CA LYS A 16 -5.31 14.03 -19.77
C LYS A 16 -3.82 14.30 -19.95
N LEU A 17 -3.01 13.63 -19.14
CA LEU A 17 -1.56 13.61 -19.34
C LEU A 17 -1.24 12.88 -20.65
N LYS A 18 -0.38 13.48 -21.48
CA LYS A 18 0.18 12.87 -22.68
C LYS A 18 1.69 12.69 -22.49
N PRO A 19 2.12 11.73 -21.66
CA PRO A 19 3.53 11.50 -21.41
C PRO A 19 4.24 11.04 -22.68
N ASN A 20 5.51 11.43 -22.83
CA ASN A 20 6.38 10.88 -23.86
C ASN A 20 6.85 9.46 -23.49
N LYS A 21 7.55 8.78 -24.40
CA LYS A 21 7.95 7.37 -24.20
C LYS A 21 8.81 7.15 -22.95
N GLU A 22 9.73 8.07 -22.65
CA GLU A 22 10.61 7.99 -21.48
C GLU A 22 9.85 8.22 -20.17
N GLN A 23 8.86 9.11 -20.18
CA GLN A 23 7.99 9.35 -19.04
C GLN A 23 7.11 8.12 -18.77
N VAL A 24 6.57 7.48 -19.81
CA VAL A 24 5.79 6.24 -19.68
C VAL A 24 6.62 5.14 -19.03
N SER A 25 7.83 4.87 -19.52
CA SER A 25 8.68 3.81 -18.96
C SER A 25 9.05 4.08 -17.50
N THR A 26 9.29 5.35 -17.15
CA THR A 26 9.56 5.76 -15.77
C THR A 26 8.34 5.51 -14.86
N ILE A 27 7.15 5.89 -15.32
CA ILE A 27 5.90 5.68 -14.57
C ILE A 27 5.63 4.19 -14.38
N GLU A 28 5.81 3.36 -15.41
CA GLU A 28 5.63 1.91 -15.34
C GLU A 28 6.60 1.27 -14.35
N LEU A 29 7.87 1.66 -14.39
CA LEU A 29 8.88 1.20 -13.43
C LEU A 29 8.48 1.54 -11.99
N TRP A 30 8.07 2.79 -11.74
CA TRP A 30 7.63 3.20 -10.40
C TRP A 30 6.38 2.46 -9.95
N LEU A 31 5.42 2.25 -10.85
CA LEU A 31 4.21 1.50 -10.55
C LEU A 31 4.53 0.06 -10.12
N ASP A 32 5.47 -0.60 -10.79
CA ASP A 32 5.89 -1.95 -10.44
C ASP A 32 6.64 -2.02 -9.11
N LEU A 33 7.50 -1.03 -8.83
CA LEU A 33 8.17 -0.93 -7.52
C LEU A 33 7.15 -0.73 -6.39
N LEU A 34 6.16 0.15 -6.59
CA LEU A 34 5.10 0.41 -5.61
C LEU A 34 4.23 -0.83 -5.36
N ARG A 35 3.87 -1.58 -6.42
CA ARG A 35 3.13 -2.85 -6.29
C ARG A 35 3.91 -3.88 -5.47
N ARG A 36 5.21 -4.03 -5.74
CA ARG A 36 6.08 -4.95 -4.99
C ARG A 36 6.18 -4.54 -3.53
N GLN A 37 6.41 -3.26 -3.25
CA GLN A 37 6.48 -2.73 -1.89
C GLN A 37 5.18 -2.95 -1.11
N TYR A 38 4.04 -2.71 -1.76
CA TYR A 38 2.73 -2.95 -1.16
C TYR A 38 2.55 -4.44 -0.81
N ASN A 39 2.83 -5.34 -1.75
CA ASN A 39 2.67 -6.78 -1.55
C ASN A 39 3.61 -7.31 -0.45
N TYR A 40 4.85 -6.80 -0.39
CA TYR A 40 5.79 -7.13 0.68
C TYR A 40 5.25 -6.73 2.05
N ARG A 41 4.84 -5.47 2.22
CA ARG A 41 4.27 -4.96 3.48
C ARG A 41 2.98 -5.67 3.88
N LEU A 42 2.15 -6.05 2.91
CA LEU A 42 0.96 -6.85 3.15
C LEU A 42 1.32 -8.26 3.66
N SER A 43 2.32 -8.89 3.05
CA SER A 43 2.82 -10.20 3.48
C SER A 43 3.31 -10.17 4.92
N GLU A 44 4.07 -9.15 5.32
CA GLU A 44 4.55 -9.03 6.71
C GLU A 44 3.42 -9.03 7.73
N ARG A 45 2.29 -8.37 7.42
CA ARG A 45 1.11 -8.37 8.30
C ARG A 45 0.46 -9.74 8.39
N PHE A 46 0.37 -10.46 7.27
CA PHE A 46 -0.16 -11.83 7.28
C PHE A 46 0.75 -12.79 8.05
N SER A 47 2.07 -12.70 7.86
CA SER A 47 3.04 -13.48 8.63
C SER A 47 2.91 -13.20 10.12
N TRP A 48 2.91 -11.92 10.52
CA TRP A 48 2.72 -11.54 11.91
C TRP A 48 1.41 -12.11 12.49
N TRP A 49 0.29 -11.96 11.78
CA TRP A 49 -1.00 -12.51 12.22
C TRP A 49 -0.97 -14.03 12.37
N SER A 50 -0.34 -14.74 11.44
CA SER A 50 -0.22 -16.20 11.46
C SER A 50 0.69 -16.72 12.58
N GLU A 51 1.74 -15.97 12.91
CA GLU A 51 2.70 -16.32 13.97
C GLU A 51 2.14 -16.01 15.37
N ASN A 52 1.31 -14.98 15.49
CA ASN A 52 0.75 -14.54 16.79
C ASN A 52 -0.57 -15.25 17.15
N ARG A 53 -1.16 -16.04 16.24
CA ARG A 53 -2.35 -16.84 16.55
C ARG A 53 -1.95 -18.22 17.07
N CYS A 54 -2.62 -18.67 18.13
CA CYS A 54 -2.58 -20.06 18.57
C CYS A 54 -3.98 -20.67 18.41
N PRO A 55 -4.14 -21.86 17.79
CA PRO A 55 -5.42 -22.56 17.79
C PRO A 55 -5.83 -22.91 19.23
N LEU A 56 -7.06 -22.57 19.61
CA LEU A 56 -7.60 -22.81 20.97
C LEU A 56 -7.49 -24.29 21.41
N SER A 57 -7.45 -25.23 20.45
CA SER A 57 -7.42 -26.67 20.68
C SER A 57 -6.02 -27.30 20.60
N ALA A 58 -4.95 -26.52 20.36
CA ALA A 58 -3.65 -27.08 19.98
C ALA A 58 -2.46 -26.27 20.53
N CYS A 59 -2.48 -25.89 21.80
CA CYS A 59 -1.28 -25.35 22.45
C CYS A 59 -0.56 -26.46 23.24
N PRO A 60 0.31 -27.29 22.62
CA PRO A 60 1.27 -28.05 23.38
C PRO A 60 2.34 -27.07 23.86
N LEU A 61 2.33 -26.74 25.14
CA LEU A 61 3.35 -25.93 25.83
C LEU A 61 4.70 -26.68 25.93
N ILE A 62 5.18 -27.23 24.81
CA ILE A 62 6.40 -28.06 24.72
C ILE A 62 7.59 -27.22 24.18
N MET A 63 7.34 -26.02 23.63
CA MET A 63 8.36 -25.15 23.06
C MET A 63 8.44 -23.81 23.79
N PRO A 64 9.64 -23.21 23.91
CA PRO A 64 9.77 -21.84 24.40
C PRO A 64 9.03 -20.90 23.46
N ILE A 65 8.20 -20.01 24.03
CA ILE A 65 7.48 -18.99 23.28
C ILE A 65 8.53 -18.05 22.66
N PRO A 66 8.65 -17.95 21.33
CA PRO A 66 9.61 -17.05 20.71
C PRO A 66 9.26 -15.59 21.06
N GLN A 67 10.26 -14.71 21.05
CA GLN A 67 10.00 -13.28 21.22
C GLN A 67 9.09 -12.81 20.07
N LEU A 68 7.90 -12.34 20.41
CA LEU A 68 6.92 -11.86 19.45
C LEU A 68 7.45 -10.58 18.79
N ARG A 69 7.46 -10.57 17.46
CA ARG A 69 7.76 -9.35 16.69
C ARG A 69 6.67 -8.30 16.98
N ASN A 70 7.06 -7.03 17.02
CA ASN A 70 6.10 -5.93 17.12
C ASN A 70 5.11 -5.97 15.94
N ASN A 71 3.85 -5.64 16.21
CA ASN A 71 2.79 -5.57 15.20
C ASN A 71 3.19 -4.61 14.05
N PRO A 72 3.29 -5.09 12.81
CA PRO A 72 3.58 -4.24 11.66
C PRO A 72 2.34 -3.39 11.29
N ASP A 73 2.22 -2.23 11.92
CA ASP A 73 1.23 -1.21 11.57
C ASP A 73 1.74 -0.22 10.50
N TYR A 74 0.86 0.68 10.05
CA TYR A 74 1.22 1.70 9.06
C TYR A 74 2.43 2.55 9.47
N TYR A 75 2.53 2.96 10.74
CA TYR A 75 3.59 3.85 11.22
C TYR A 75 4.94 3.12 11.34
N SER A 76 4.93 1.86 11.75
CA SER A 76 6.11 1.00 11.80
C SER A 76 6.66 0.71 10.40
N GLN A 77 5.78 0.42 9.43
CA GLN A 77 6.15 0.11 8.06
C GLN A 77 6.55 1.34 7.24
N LYS A 78 6.11 2.54 7.63
CA LYS A 78 6.53 3.82 7.02
C LYS A 78 7.98 4.17 7.34
N LYS A 79 8.51 3.73 8.48
CA LYS A 79 9.88 4.04 8.93
C LYS A 79 10.95 3.22 8.22
N ILE A 80 10.55 2.16 7.51
CA ILE A 80 11.39 1.28 6.69
C ILE A 80 11.36 1.80 5.25
#